data_AF-A0A132CJU3-F1
#
_entry.id   AF-A0A132CJU3-F1
#
_cell.length_a   1.000
_cell.length_b   1.000
_cell.length_c   1.000
_cell.angle_alpha   90.00
_cell.angle_beta   90.00
_cell.angle_gamma   90.00
#
_symmetry.space_group_name_H-M   'P 1'
#
loop_
_entity.id
_entity.type
_entity.pdbx_description
1 polymer ?
#
loop_
_entity_poly.entity_id
_entity_poly.type
_entity_poly.pdbx_seq_one_letter_code
_entity_poly.pdbx_strand_id
1 'polypeptide(L)' 'MHEGVTLSEPMEIAVLGQPRDAELIWEYPRETPHGDQVDVIESIDVAGTRIARHRVYWGWVGFRTLVAAMKRAESAA' A
#
# COMPACT_ATOMS: atom_id res chain seq x y z
N MET A 1 9.96 -2.71 29.67
CA MET A 1 10.32 -1.49 28.93
C MET A 1 9.72 -1.62 27.55
N HIS A 2 8.53 -1.05 27.33
CA HIS A 2 7.96 -0.95 25.99
C HIS A 2 8.31 0.44 25.50
N GLU A 3 9.37 0.53 24.69
CA GLU A 3 9.64 1.75 23.92
C GLU A 3 8.47 1.94 22.96
N GLY A 4 7.86 3.12 23.07
CA GLY A 4 6.78 3.53 22.21
C GLY A 4 7.26 3.54 20.77
N VAL A 5 6.52 2.87 19.90
CA VAL A 5 6.58 3.14 18.47
C VAL A 5 6.10 4.57 18.31
N THR A 6 7.06 5.50 18.25
CA THR A 6 6.81 6.82 17.68
C THR A 6 6.27 6.56 16.29
N LEU A 7 4.97 6.77 16.11
CA LEU A 7 4.40 7.01 14.80
C LEU A 7 5.19 8.21 14.28
N SER A 8 6.21 7.94 13.46
CA SER A 8 6.93 8.96 12.73
C SER A 8 5.89 9.89 12.13
N GLU A 9 6.12 11.19 12.27
CA GLU A 9 5.30 12.30 11.78
C GLU A 9 4.47 11.90 10.56
N PRO A 10 3.17 12.29 10.48
CA PRO A 10 2.30 11.87 9.38
C PRO A 10 3.05 12.15 8.08
N MET A 11 3.50 11.07 7.43
CA MET A 11 4.22 11.09 6.18
C MET A 11 3.46 12.07 5.30
N GLU A 12 4.06 13.21 4.98
CA GLU A 12 3.38 14.29 4.28
C GLU A 12 2.71 13.66 3.06
N ILE A 13 1.38 13.52 3.14
CA ILE A 13 0.57 13.30 1.96
C ILE A 13 0.87 14.56 1.17
N ALA A 14 1.77 14.45 0.19
CA ALA A 14 2.05 15.51 -0.75
C ALA A 14 0.75 15.72 -1.54
N VAL A 15 -0.19 16.45 -0.94
CA VAL A 15 -1.40 16.93 -1.57
C VAL A 15 -0.91 17.99 -2.55
N LEU A 16 -0.48 17.56 -3.73
CA LEU A 16 -0.18 18.44 -4.83
C LEU A 16 -1.50 19.07 -5.31
N GLY A 17 -1.91 20.13 -4.62
CA GLY A 17 -3.09 20.93 -4.90
C GLY A 17 -4.38 20.36 -4.32
N GLN A 18 -5.08 21.15 -3.51
CA GLN A 18 -6.50 20.91 -3.27
C GLN A 18 -7.29 21.49 -4.46
N PRO A 19 -7.89 20.63 -5.28
CA PRO A 19 -9.32 20.66 -5.49
C PRO A 19 -9.93 19.38 -4.90
N ARG A 20 -11.23 19.19 -5.06
CA ARG A 20 -11.95 17.98 -4.61
C ARG A 20 -11.43 16.67 -5.22
N ASP A 21 -10.44 16.74 -6.11
CA ASP A 21 -9.83 15.62 -6.79
C ASP A 21 -8.33 15.62 -6.46
N ALA A 22 -7.81 14.48 -5.98
CA ALA A 22 -6.44 14.37 -5.47
C ALA A 22 -5.82 13.02 -5.86
N GLU A 23 -4.54 13.01 -6.17
CA GLU A 23 -3.74 11.77 -6.29
C GLU A 23 -3.00 11.52 -4.98
N LEU A 24 -3.23 10.36 -4.39
CA LEU A 24 -2.57 9.88 -3.18
C LEU A 24 -1.62 8.77 -3.58
N ILE A 25 -0.34 8.87 -3.20
CA ILE A 25 0.66 7.83 -3.41
C ILE A 25 1.33 7.51 -2.08
N TRP A 26 1.43 6.23 -1.74
CA TRP A 26 2.18 5.80 -0.56
C TRP A 26 2.88 4.47 -0.81
N GLU A 27 3.99 4.32 -0.10
CA GLU A 27 4.72 3.07 0.03
C GLU A 27 4.50 2.55 1.46
N TYR A 28 4.57 1.23 1.66
CA TYR A 28 4.52 0.65 3.01
C TYR A 28 5.95 0.53 3.55
N PRO A 29 6.42 1.43 4.44
CA PRO A 29 7.72 1.28 5.07
C PRO A 29 7.69 0.02 5.94
N ARG A 30 8.60 -0.93 5.69
CA ARG A 30 8.84 -2.05 6.62
C ARG A 30 10.32 -2.29 6.83
N GLU A 31 10.69 -2.34 8.11
CA GLU A 31 11.90 -2.99 8.57
C GLU A 31 11.63 -4.50 8.66
N THR A 32 12.22 -5.28 7.75
CA THR A 32 12.28 -6.74 7.88
C THR A 32 13.74 -7.18 7.88
N PRO A 33 14.39 -7.27 9.06
CA PRO A 33 15.79 -7.72 9.13
C PRO A 33 15.97 -9.15 8.56
N HIS A 34 14.92 -9.98 8.69
CA HIS A 34 14.87 -11.36 8.21
C HIS A 34 13.47 -11.67 7.67
N GLY A 35 13.25 -11.47 6.37
CA GLY A 35 11.99 -11.81 5.70
C GLY A 35 11.97 -11.41 4.22
N ASP A 36 11.10 -12.04 3.44
CA ASP A 36 10.87 -11.67 2.05
C ASP A 36 10.17 -10.30 1.99
N GLN A 37 10.88 -9.30 1.48
CA GLN A 37 10.33 -7.97 1.28
C GLN A 37 9.31 -8.00 0.14
N VAL A 38 8.10 -7.51 0.43
CA VAL A 38 7.04 -7.32 -0.56
C VAL A 38 6.93 -5.83 -0.80
N ASP A 39 7.51 -5.37 -1.91
CA ASP A 39 7.41 -3.99 -2.35
C ASP A 39 6.00 -3.73 -2.88
N VAL A 40 5.32 -2.74 -2.31
CA VAL A 40 4.00 -2.29 -2.75
C VAL A 40 3.99 -0.77 -2.76
N ILE A 41 3.54 -0.22 -3.88
CA ILE A 41 3.17 1.18 -4.01
C ILE A 41 1.70 1.23 -4.35
N GLU A 42 0.95 2.02 -3.62
CA GLU A 42 -0.46 2.28 -3.92
C GLU A 42 -0.63 3.70 -4.43
N SER A 43 -1.53 3.84 -5.41
CA SER A 43 -1.94 5.12 -5.96
C SER A 43 -3.47 5.17 -6.05
N ILE A 44 -4.06 6.21 -5.48
CA ILE A 44 -5.51 6.46 -5.53
C ILE A 44 -5.78 7.83 -6.13
N ASP A 45 -6.60 7.84 -7.17
CA ASP A 45 -7.26 9.04 -7.67
C ASP A 45 -8.59 9.19 -6.92
N VAL A 46 -8.75 10.27 -6.17
CA VAL A 46 -10.01 10.64 -5.52
C VAL A 46 -10.70 11.68 -6.40
N ALA A 47 -12.03 11.59 -6.54
CA ALA A 47 -12.87 12.62 -7.12
C ALA A 47 -14.07 12.93 -6.21
N GLY A 48 -14.08 14.11 -5.58
CA GLY A 48 -14.97 14.46 -4.49
C GLY A 48 -14.82 13.51 -3.30
N THR A 49 -15.86 12.70 -3.03
CA THR A 49 -15.89 11.71 -1.95
C THR A 49 -15.75 10.27 -2.45
N ARG A 50 -15.41 10.08 -3.72
CA ARG A 50 -15.32 8.75 -4.35
C ARG A 50 -13.89 8.44 -4.77
N ILE A 51 -13.50 7.18 -4.63
CA ILE A 51 -12.31 6.64 -5.29
C ILE A 51 -12.65 6.48 -6.78
N ALA A 52 -12.01 7.29 -7.63
CA ALA A 52 -12.18 7.22 -9.07
C ALA A 52 -11.30 6.12 -9.67
N ARG A 53 -10.11 5.91 -9.11
CA ARG A 53 -9.18 4.87 -9.55
C ARG A 53 -8.29 4.44 -8.39
N HIS A 54 -8.10 3.13 -8.24
CA HIS A 54 -7.15 2.55 -7.30
C HIS A 54 -6.19 1.65 -8.06
N ARG A 55 -4.90 1.93 -7.92
CA ARG A 55 -3.81 1.23 -8.58
C ARG A 55 -2.88 0.70 -7.50
N VAL A 56 -2.59 -0.60 -7.54
CA VAL A 56 -1.64 -1.25 -6.64
C VAL A 56 -0.52 -1.82 -7.49
N TYR A 57 0.69 -1.29 -7.32
CA TYR A 57 1.89 -1.73 -8.00
C TYR A 57 2.63 -2.69 -7.08
N TRP A 58 2.83 -3.91 -7.60
CA TRP A 58 3.47 -4.98 -6.85
C TRP A 58 4.88 -5.22 -7.37
N GLY A 59 5.84 -5.35 -6.46
CA GLY A 59 7.09 -6.03 -6.74
C GLY A 59 6.87 -7.50 -7.06
N TRP A 60 7.87 -8.13 -7.70
CA TRP A 60 7.75 -9.51 -8.19
C TRP A 60 7.49 -10.54 -7.08
N VAL A 61 8.12 -10.39 -5.92
CA VAL A 61 7.92 -11.26 -4.74
C VAL A 61 6.48 -11.16 -4.23
N GLY A 62 5.93 -9.95 -4.15
CA GLY A 62 4.53 -9.70 -3.80
C GLY A 62 3.56 -10.34 -4.79
N PHE A 63 3.81 -10.18 -6.09
CA PHE A 63 2.98 -10.79 -7.14
C PHE A 63 2.93 -12.31 -7.03
N ARG A 64 4.09 -12.98 -6.83
CA ARG A 64 4.12 -14.45 -6.63
C ARG A 64 3.35 -14.88 -5.39
N THR A 65 3.42 -14.10 -4.32
CA THR A 65 2.69 -14.36 -3.07
C THR A 65 1.17 -14.27 -3.29
N LEU A 66 0.71 -13.27 -4.04
CA LEU A 66 -0.69 -13.08 -4.41
C LEU A 66 -1.22 -14.27 -5.25
N VAL A 67 -0.48 -14.67 -6.28
CA VAL A 67 -0.85 -15.83 -7.12
C VAL A 67 -0.96 -17.11 -6.30
N ALA A 68 -0.03 -17.33 -5.36
CA ALA A 68 -0.08 -18.50 -4.48
C ALA A 68 -1.30 -18.47 -3.54
N ALA A 69 -1.66 -17.29 -3.02
CA ALA A 69 -2.85 -17.12 -2.20
C ALA A 69 -4.14 -17.39 -2.98
N MET A 70 -4.24 -16.90 -4.21
CA MET A 70 -5.40 -17.10 -5.08
C MET A 70 -5.65 -18.59 -5.37
N LYS A 71 -4.61 -19.34 -5.73
CA LYS A 71 -4.71 -20.80 -5.96
C LYS A 71 -5.21 -21.56 -4.74
N ARG A 72 -4.78 -21.16 -3.54
CA ARG A 72 -5.27 -21.75 -2.29
C ARG A 72 -6.75 -21.45 -2.05
N ALA A 73 -7.19 -20.23 -2.34
CA ALA A 73 -8.60 -19.84 -2.21
C ALA A 73 -9.50 -20.60 -3.19
N GLU A 74 -9.07 -20.76 -4.44
CA GLU A 74 -9.79 -21.56 -5.45
C GLU A 74 -9.93 -23.02 -5.04
N SER A 75 -8.89 -23.61 -4.44
CA SER A 75 -8.92 -25.02 -4.01
C SER A 75 -9.81 -25.26 -2.79
N ALA A 76 -10.22 -24.20 -2.09
CA ALA A 76 -11.04 -24.26 -0.89
C ALA A 76 -12.53 -23.94 -1.15
N ALA A 77 -12.89 -23.57 -2.39
CA ALA A 77 -14.25 -23.26 -2.83
C ALA A 77 -14.88 -24.47 -3.54
#